data_AF-A0A645EI28-F1
#
_entry.id   AF-A0A645EI28-F1
#
_cell.length_a   1.000
_cell.length_b   1.000
_cell.length_c   1.000
_cell.angle_alpha   90.00
_cell.angle_beta   90.00
_cell.angle_gamma   90.00
#
_symmetry.space_group_name_H-M   'P 1'
#
loop_
_entity.id
_entity.type
_entity.pdbx_description
1 polymer ?
#
loop_
_entity_poly.entity_id
_entity_poly.type
_entity_poly.pdbx_seq_one_letter_code
_entity_poly.pdbx_strand_id
1 'polypeptide(L)'
;MYAIQIIFDKAIWINILFGAFNLLPIPPLDGWGIISSLLPYKYNEFINKYEAIGYGVLFVSIFTGIYSYVTTPIMMAFYAIVSIFM
;
A
#
# COMPACT_ATOMS: atom_id res chain seq x y z
N MET A 1 26.10 -14.05 -14.48
CA MET A 1 24.81 -14.46 -13.88
C MET A 1 24.49 -13.74 -12.56
N TYR A 2 25.48 -13.42 -11.72
CA TYR A 2 25.26 -12.71 -10.44
C TYR A 2 24.49 -11.38 -10.55
N ALA A 3 24.82 -10.54 -11.54
CA ALA A 3 24.12 -9.26 -11.73
C ALA A 3 22.62 -9.42 -12.04
N ILE A 4 22.24 -10.45 -12.80
CA ILE A 4 20.83 -10.72 -13.16
C ILE A 4 20.03 -11.12 -11.92
N GLN A 5 20.61 -11.97 -11.06
CA GLN A 5 19.97 -12.36 -9.80
C GLN A 5 19.71 -11.15 -8.90
N ILE A 6 20.71 -10.26 -8.72
CA ILE A 6 20.53 -9.04 -7.93
C ILE A 6 19.41 -8.15 -8.50
N ILE A 7 19.40 -7.94 -9.82
CA ILE A 7 18.38 -7.09 -10.44
C ILE A 7 16.98 -7.69 -10.22
N PHE A 8 16.85 -9.01 -10.36
CA PHE A 8 15.59 -9.70 -10.17
C PHE A 8 15.10 -9.62 -8.71
N ASP A 9 15.98 -9.89 -7.76
CA ASP A 9 15.66 -9.76 -6.32
C ASP A 9 15.22 -8.34 -5.96
N LYS A 10 15.93 -7.32 -6.48
CA LYS A 10 15.57 -5.91 -6.24
C LYS A 10 14.25 -5.55 -6.89
N ALA A 11 13.99 -6.03 -8.11
CA ALA A 11 12.72 -5.80 -8.81
C ALA A 11 11.55 -6.40 -8.03
N ILE A 12 11.69 -7.63 -7.51
CA ILE A 12 10.67 -8.27 -6.67
C ILE A 12 10.42 -7.45 -5.41
N TRP A 13 11.47 -7.08 -4.69
CA TRP A 13 11.35 -6.29 -3.46
C TRP A 13 10.65 -4.95 -3.68
N ILE A 14 10.99 -4.25 -4.76
CA ILE A 14 10.36 -2.97 -5.13
C ILE A 14 8.87 -3.17 -5.43
N ASN A 15 8.50 -4.20 -6.20
CA ASN A 15 7.10 -4.47 -6.52
C ASN A 15 6.29 -4.88 -5.28
N ILE A 16 6.85 -5.70 -4.38
CA ILE A 16 6.20 -6.06 -3.12
C ILE A 16 5.96 -4.80 -2.27
N LEU A 17 6.96 -3.93 -2.17
CA LEU A 17 6.83 -2.65 -1.45
C LEU A 17 5.75 -1.76 -2.07
N PHE A 18 5.77 -1.55 -3.38
CA PHE A 18 4.77 -0.73 -4.08
C PHE A 18 3.36 -1.32 -3.94
N GLY A 19 3.21 -2.63 -4.10
CA GLY A 19 1.92 -3.30 -3.94
C GLY A 19 1.38 -3.17 -2.51
N ALA A 20 2.23 -3.38 -1.50
CA ALA A 20 1.82 -3.21 -0.12
C ALA A 20 1.47 -1.76 0.23
N PHE A 21 2.22 -0.79 -0.34
CA PHE A 21 1.94 0.63 -0.17
C PHE A 21 0.59 1.00 -0.79
N ASN A 22 0.28 0.52 -2.01
CA ASN A 22 -1.00 0.78 -2.65
C ASN A 22 -2.20 0.18 -1.91
N LEU A 23 -2.01 -0.81 -1.03
CA LEU A 23 -3.08 -1.36 -0.20
C LEU A 23 -3.39 -0.55 1.07
N LEU A 24 -2.66 0.54 1.32
CA LEU A 24 -2.97 1.42 2.45
C LEU A 24 -4.37 2.03 2.32
N PRO A 25 -5.13 2.15 3.43
CA PRO A 25 -6.47 2.72 3.46
C PRO A 25 -6.43 4.26 3.48
N ILE A 26 -5.67 4.86 2.57
CA ILE A 26 -5.40 6.31 2.51
C ILE A 26 -5.56 6.79 1.06
N PRO A 27 -6.47 7.73 0.75
CA PRO A 27 -6.57 8.32 -0.57
C PRO A 27 -5.26 9.06 -0.91
N PRO A 28 -4.75 8.98 -2.16
CA PRO A 28 -5.37 8.41 -3.36
C PRO A 28 -5.01 6.93 -3.65
N LEU A 29 -4.48 6.19 -2.67
CA LEU A 29 -3.99 4.83 -2.90
C LEU A 29 -5.13 3.85 -3.17
N ASP A 30 -4.84 2.79 -3.92
CA ASP A 30 -5.84 1.83 -4.41
C ASP A 30 -6.64 1.16 -3.27
N GLY A 31 -6.01 0.92 -2.12
CA GLY A 31 -6.63 0.36 -0.92
C GLY A 31 -7.75 1.24 -0.36
N TRP A 32 -7.66 2.56 -0.53
CA TRP A 32 -8.78 3.46 -0.23
C TRP A 32 -9.95 3.24 -1.19
N GLY A 33 -9.69 3.06 -2.49
CA GLY A 33 -10.74 2.78 -3.48
C GLY A 33 -11.52 1.48 -3.17
N ILE A 34 -10.84 0.47 -2.66
CA ILE A 34 -11.47 -0.77 -2.19
C ILE A 34 -12.40 -0.47 -0.99
N ILE A 35 -11.95 0.32 -0.03
CA ILE A 35 -12.75 0.64 1.16
C ILE A 35 -13.92 1.54 0.82
N SER A 36 -13.71 2.59 0.01
CA SER A 36 -14.74 3.55 -0.35
C SER A 36 -15.87 2.91 -1.15
N SER A 37 -15.56 1.95 -2.02
CA SER A 37 -16.55 1.19 -2.78
C SER A 37 -17.37 0.20 -1.94
N LEU A 38 -16.82 -0.27 -0.81
CA LEU A 38 -17.52 -1.14 0.13
C LEU A 38 -18.38 -0.36 1.15
N LEU A 39 -18.15 0.95 1.30
CA LEU A 39 -18.90 1.79 2.23
C LEU A 39 -20.30 2.13 1.68
N PRO A 40 -21.36 2.04 2.52
CA PRO A 40 -22.70 2.43 2.11
C PRO A 40 -22.84 3.94 1.93
N TYR A 41 -23.77 4.35 1.06
CA TYR A 41 -24.02 5.75 0.65
C TYR A 41 -24.18 6.74 1.80
N LYS A 42 -24.64 6.28 2.98
CA LYS A 42 -24.74 7.10 4.20
C LYS A 42 -23.42 7.74 4.64
N TYR A 43 -22.27 7.22 4.19
CA TYR A 43 -20.95 7.75 4.51
C TYR A 43 -20.35 8.62 3.40
N ASN A 44 -21.09 8.97 2.35
CA ASN A 44 -20.55 9.76 1.24
C ASN A 44 -19.96 11.11 1.67
N GLU A 45 -20.58 11.81 2.62
CA GLU A 45 -20.00 13.05 3.15
C GLU A 45 -18.64 12.82 3.83
N PHE A 46 -18.48 11.69 4.52
CA PHE A 46 -17.21 11.32 5.13
C PHE A 46 -16.16 10.97 4.08
N ILE A 47 -16.54 10.19 3.07
CA ILE A 47 -15.66 9.80 1.95
C ILE A 47 -15.13 11.05 1.26
N ASN A 48 -16.00 11.99 0.88
CA ASN A 48 -15.61 13.23 0.20
C ASN A 48 -14.65 14.09 1.05
N LYS A 49 -14.92 14.20 2.36
CA LYS A 49 -14.04 14.94 3.28
C LYS A 49 -12.68 14.28 3.43
N TYR A 50 -12.65 12.95 3.53
CA TYR A 50 -11.41 12.19 3.69
C TYR A 50 -10.57 12.20 2.40
N GLU A 51 -11.20 12.09 1.24
CA GLU A 51 -10.53 12.22 -0.07
C GLU A 51 -9.89 13.59 -0.26
N ALA A 52 -10.58 14.66 0.17
CA ALA A 52 -10.04 16.02 0.08
C ALA A 52 -8.75 16.23 0.91
N ILE A 53 -8.62 15.54 2.05
CA ILE A 53 -7.42 15.62 2.91
C ILE A 53 -6.42 14.47 2.68
N GLY A 54 -6.72 13.53 1.78
CA GLY A 54 -6.00 12.26 1.63
C GLY A 54 -4.49 12.43 1.43
N TYR A 55 -4.09 13.37 0.56
CA TYR A 55 -2.69 13.69 0.34
C TYR A 55 -1.97 14.15 1.62
N GLY A 56 -2.62 14.97 2.44
CA GLY A 56 -2.06 15.42 3.71
C GLY A 56 -1.85 14.26 4.68
N VAL A 57 -2.85 13.39 4.80
CA VAL A 57 -2.76 12.17 5.63
C VAL A 57 -1.63 11.26 5.14
N LEU A 58 -1.49 11.09 3.82
CA LEU A 58 -0.44 10.30 3.21
C LEU A 58 0.95 10.86 3.54
N PHE A 59 1.17 12.16 3.36
CA PHE A 59 2.46 12.77 3.68
C PHE A 59 2.80 12.65 5.16
N VAL A 60 1.86 12.96 6.05
CA VAL A 60 2.05 12.78 7.49
C VAL A 60 2.41 11.33 7.80
N SER A 61 1.72 10.37 7.17
CA SER A 61 1.98 8.95 7.36
C SER A 61 3.40 8.56 6.95
N ILE A 62 3.87 9.03 5.79
CA ILE A 62 5.24 8.81 5.29
C ILE A 62 6.28 9.43 6.21
N PHE A 63 6.13 10.72 6.57
CA PHE A 63 7.12 11.43 7.39
C PHE A 63 7.20 10.90 8.82
N THR A 64 6.09 10.44 9.38
CA THR A 64 6.06 9.82 10.72
C THR A 64 6.47 8.36 10.71
N GLY A 65 6.51 7.71 9.54
CA GLY A 65 6.78 6.28 9.40
C GLY A 65 5.62 5.38 9.83
N ILE A 66 4.45 5.93 10.15
CA ILE A 66 3.31 5.14 10.67
C ILE A 66 2.74 4.17 9.63
N TYR A 67 2.92 4.45 8.33
CA TYR A 67 2.52 3.55 7.24
C TYR A 67 3.12 2.16 7.41
N SER A 68 4.33 2.06 7.99
CA SER A 68 5.06 0.80 8.16
C SER A 68 4.28 -0.23 8.98
N TYR A 69 3.51 0.21 9.98
CA TYR A 69 2.68 -0.70 10.79
C TYR A 69 1.66 -1.48 9.95
N VAL A 70 1.17 -0.89 8.86
CA VAL A 70 0.21 -1.52 7.96
C VAL A 70 0.93 -2.18 6.78
N THR A 71 1.93 -1.54 6.18
CA THR A 71 2.61 -2.09 5.00
C THR A 71 3.49 -3.29 5.33
N THR A 72 4.15 -3.32 6.49
CA THR A 72 5.06 -4.42 6.86
C THR A 72 4.37 -5.79 6.91
N PRO A 73 3.24 -5.99 7.59
CA PRO A 73 2.57 -7.29 7.57
C PRO A 73 2.06 -7.67 6.17
N ILE A 74 1.63 -6.70 5.35
CA ILE A 74 1.22 -6.93 3.96
C ILE A 74 2.41 -7.37 3.11
N MET A 75 3.54 -6.70 3.24
CA MET A 75 4.79 -7.08 2.57
C MET A 75 5.24 -8.48 2.96
N MET A 76 5.13 -8.85 4.25
CA MET A 76 5.45 -10.20 4.71
C MET A 76 4.55 -11.25 4.07
N ALA A 77 3.24 -10.98 3.96
CA ALA A 77 2.30 -11.86 3.29
C ALA A 77 2.63 -12.02 1.79
N PHE A 78 2.90 -10.92 1.09
CA PHE A 78 3.31 -10.94 -0.32
C PHE A 78 4.63 -11.68 -0.53
N TYR A 79 5.62 -11.40 0.31
CA TYR A 79 6.90 -12.09 0.28
C TYR A 79 6.73 -13.60 0.49
N ALA A 80 5.91 -14.02 1.47
CA ALA A 80 5.64 -15.43 1.71
C ALA A 80 5.05 -16.12 0.46
N ILE A 81 4.13 -15.48 -0.24
CA ILE A 81 3.55 -16.01 -1.49
C ILE A 81 4.59 -16.08 -2.60
N VAL A 82 5.34 -14.99 -2.82
CA VAL A 82 6.32 -14.92 -3.92
C VAL A 82 7.50 -15.87 -3.68
N SER A 83 7.91 -16.07 -2.43
CA SER A 83 9.00 -16.98 -2.07
C SER A 83 8.76 -18.44 -2.42
N ILE A 84 7.51 -18.84 -2.73
CA ILE A 84 7.18 -20.19 -3.22
C ILE A 84 7.68 -20.38 -4.66
N PHE A 85 7.75 -19.29 -5.43
CA PHE A 85 8.11 -19.31 -6.85
C PHE A 85 9.58 -18.97 -7.12
N MET A 86 10.32 -18.56 -6.09
CA MET A 86 11.77 -18.34 -6.15
C MET A 86 12.51 -19.61 -5.73
#